data_AF-A0A6I8RPL1-F1
#
_entry.id   AF-A0A6I8RPL1-F1
#
_cell.length_a   1.000
_cell.length_b   1.000
_cell.length_c   1.000
_cell.angle_alpha   90.00
_cell.angle_beta   90.00
_cell.angle_gamma   90.00
#
_symmetry.space_group_name_H-M   'P 1'
#
loop_
_entity.id
_entity.type
_entity.pdbx_description
1 polymer ?
#
loop_
_entity_poly.entity_id
_entity_poly.type
_entity_poly.pdbx_seq_one_letter_code
_entity_poly.pdbx_strand_id
1 'polypeptide(L)'
;MMGVRSGLELLTLPYGQQLRRDLLERHHLLCLGVAVDILGCTGAVSERAHTLHRIIQLAVELRDHAGDLFAFSAVMKALTLPQVARLEQTWQALQQLHTQSAITFQKQLKPALRDLDECFALPPASDVVVPHIVPVLRAMEGEDDAGGTMEESCARLLRVLQAARSYAANAELHQKNAENKLEGHTALPELGEAFQTEFSLRLFWGSKGATVEQKERYRKFDQILSVLSQKLEPERDRSRLVSSVYGAVY
;
A
#
# COMPACT_ATOMS: atom_id res chain seq x y z
N MET A 1 17.43 2.66 -26.72
CA MET A 1 17.31 1.24 -26.32
C MET A 1 17.96 1.12 -24.96
N MET A 2 17.19 0.86 -23.89
CA MET A 2 17.79 0.58 -22.58
C MET A 2 18.52 -0.76 -22.70
N GLY A 3 19.82 -0.81 -22.41
CA GLY A 3 20.67 -1.99 -22.66
C GLY A 3 20.43 -3.19 -21.72
N VAL A 4 19.23 -3.30 -21.15
CA VAL A 4 18.81 -4.29 -20.15
C VAL A 4 17.53 -4.98 -20.61
N ARG A 5 17.31 -6.21 -20.13
CA ARG A 5 16.20 -7.05 -20.61
C ARG A 5 14.87 -6.77 -19.89
N SER A 6 14.92 -6.18 -18.69
CA SER A 6 13.75 -5.94 -17.85
C SER A 6 13.91 -4.72 -16.96
N GLY A 7 12.78 -4.10 -16.58
CA GLY A 7 12.72 -3.07 -15.54
C GLY A 7 13.21 -3.56 -14.17
N LEU A 8 13.09 -4.87 -13.89
CA LEU A 8 13.61 -5.50 -12.68
C LEU A 8 15.14 -5.55 -12.64
N GLU A 9 15.79 -5.58 -13.80
CA GLU A 9 17.24 -5.42 -13.90
C GLU A 9 17.61 -3.94 -13.78
N LEU A 10 16.89 -3.08 -14.52
CA LEU A 10 17.12 -1.64 -14.54
C LEU A 10 17.11 -1.00 -13.15
N LEU A 11 16.16 -1.39 -12.28
CA LEU A 11 16.04 -0.82 -10.94
C LEU A 11 17.30 -1.04 -10.09
N THR A 12 18.10 -2.07 -10.37
CA THR A 12 19.35 -2.37 -9.64
C THR A 12 20.55 -1.53 -10.09
N LEU A 13 20.41 -0.77 -11.19
CA LEU A 13 21.49 -0.03 -11.81
C LEU A 13 21.45 1.47 -11.46
N PRO A 14 22.59 2.19 -11.47
CA PRO A 14 22.62 3.61 -11.13
C PRO A 14 21.68 4.47 -11.99
N TYR A 15 21.63 4.20 -13.30
CA TYR A 15 20.77 4.91 -14.25
C TYR A 15 19.29 4.49 -14.19
N GLY A 16 18.93 3.53 -13.33
CA GLY A 16 17.54 3.17 -13.04
C GLY A 16 16.80 4.12 -12.10
N GLN A 17 17.44 5.21 -11.66
CA GLN A 17 16.89 6.15 -10.68
C GLN A 17 15.51 6.69 -11.05
N GLN A 18 15.29 7.08 -12.32
CA GLN A 18 14.00 7.62 -12.73
C GLN A 18 12.88 6.58 -12.55
N LEU A 19 13.11 5.34 -13.00
CA LEU A 19 12.16 4.25 -12.82
C LEU A 19 11.87 3.99 -11.33
N ARG A 20 12.89 4.02 -10.47
CA ARG A 20 12.69 3.83 -9.03
C ARG A 20 11.78 4.90 -8.42
N ARG A 21 11.99 6.17 -8.77
CA ARG A 21 11.16 7.29 -8.32
C ARG A 21 9.73 7.21 -8.84
N ASP A 22 9.56 6.85 -10.12
CA ASP A 22 8.24 6.68 -10.73
C ASP A 22 7.45 5.55 -10.06
N LEU A 23 8.12 4.44 -9.71
CA LEU A 23 7.50 3.33 -9.00
C LEU A 23 7.18 3.65 -7.53
N LEU A 24 8.02 4.44 -6.85
CA LEU A 24 7.70 4.95 -5.50
C LEU A 24 6.48 5.87 -5.52
N GLU A 25 6.39 6.77 -6.50
CA GLU A 25 5.20 7.60 -6.71
C GLU A 25 3.98 6.72 -6.96
N ARG A 26 4.05 5.81 -7.93
CA ARG A 26 2.96 4.87 -8.24
C ARG A 26 2.49 4.11 -7.01
N HIS A 27 3.41 3.57 -6.21
CA HIS A 27 3.08 2.85 -4.98
C HIS A 27 2.28 3.71 -4.01
N HIS A 28 2.75 4.94 -3.79
CA HIS A 28 2.07 5.88 -2.90
C HIS A 28 0.67 6.24 -3.44
N LEU A 29 0.51 6.46 -4.74
CA LEU A 29 -0.80 6.77 -5.33
C LEU A 29 -1.80 5.63 -5.21
N LEU A 30 -1.37 4.39 -5.41
CA LEU A 30 -2.22 3.22 -5.20
C LEU A 30 -2.68 3.15 -3.73
N CYS A 31 -1.77 3.38 -2.80
CA CYS A 31 -2.09 3.46 -1.37
C CYS A 31 -3.12 4.58 -1.08
N LEU A 32 -2.90 5.78 -1.63
CA LEU A 32 -3.84 6.90 -1.48
C LEU A 32 -5.20 6.59 -2.08
N GLY A 33 -5.27 5.98 -3.26
CA GLY A 33 -6.54 5.61 -3.89
C GLY A 33 -7.37 4.69 -3.02
N VAL A 34 -6.75 3.66 -2.45
CA VAL A 34 -7.42 2.74 -1.52
C VAL A 34 -7.87 3.47 -0.24
N ALA A 35 -7.03 4.34 0.31
CA ALA A 35 -7.38 5.11 1.52
C ALA A 35 -8.54 6.08 1.26
N VAL A 36 -8.54 6.75 0.12
CA VAL A 36 -9.61 7.66 -0.31
C VAL A 36 -10.91 6.91 -0.58
N ASP A 37 -10.86 5.70 -1.14
CA ASP A 37 -12.06 4.87 -1.35
C ASP A 37 -12.74 4.55 0.00
N ILE A 38 -11.96 4.15 1.00
CA ILE A 38 -12.46 3.89 2.37
C ILE A 38 -12.99 5.17 3.02
N LEU A 39 -12.20 6.25 2.99
CA LEU A 39 -12.56 7.52 3.65
C LEU A 39 -13.60 8.34 2.88
N GLY A 40 -13.84 8.00 1.62
CA GLY A 40 -14.87 8.57 0.75
C GLY A 40 -16.23 7.92 0.95
N CYS A 41 -16.30 6.76 1.60
CA CYS A 41 -17.54 6.11 2.02
C CYS A 41 -18.19 6.87 3.19
N THR A 42 -18.82 8.01 2.88
CA THR A 42 -19.55 8.88 3.82
C THR A 42 -20.96 8.39 4.16
N GLY A 43 -21.36 7.23 3.62
CA GLY A 43 -22.62 6.57 3.94
C GLY A 43 -22.60 5.87 5.31
N ALA A 44 -23.31 4.76 5.42
CA ALA A 44 -23.40 4.03 6.69
C ALA A 44 -22.06 3.36 7.06
N VAL A 45 -21.83 3.16 8.36
CA VAL A 45 -20.65 2.42 8.86
C VAL A 45 -20.60 1.00 8.28
N SER A 46 -21.76 0.37 8.07
CA SER A 46 -21.87 -0.94 7.43
C SER A 46 -21.40 -0.95 5.97
N GLU A 47 -21.71 0.09 5.19
CA GLU A 47 -21.26 0.23 3.81
C GLU A 47 -19.75 0.39 3.76
N ARG A 48 -19.19 1.25 4.63
CA ARG A 48 -17.74 1.43 4.72
C ARG A 48 -17.03 0.15 5.21
N ALA A 49 -17.61 -0.59 6.14
CA ALA A 49 -17.10 -1.90 6.56
C ALA A 49 -17.15 -2.94 5.42
N HIS A 50 -18.16 -2.86 4.54
CA HIS A 50 -18.22 -3.68 3.34
C HIS A 50 -17.13 -3.30 2.33
N THR A 51 -16.88 -2.02 2.09
CA THR A 51 -15.75 -1.54 1.27
C THR A 51 -14.42 -2.07 1.82
N LEU A 52 -14.22 -1.98 3.13
CA LEU A 52 -13.04 -2.51 3.80
C LEU A 52 -12.89 -4.03 3.62
N HIS A 53 -13.99 -4.79 3.70
CA HIS A 53 -14.02 -6.22 3.40
C HIS A 53 -13.57 -6.51 1.96
N ARG A 54 -14.09 -5.77 0.97
CA ARG A 54 -13.71 -5.93 -0.45
C ARG A 54 -12.24 -5.61 -0.70
N ILE A 55 -11.70 -4.59 -0.04
CA ILE A 55 -10.27 -4.24 -0.13
C ILE A 55 -9.38 -5.32 0.49
N ILE A 56 -9.80 -5.94 1.60
CA ILE A 56 -9.09 -7.09 2.18
C ILE A 56 -9.12 -8.28 1.22
N GLN A 57 -10.26 -8.55 0.57
CA GLN A 57 -10.34 -9.59 -0.47
C GLN A 57 -9.41 -9.28 -1.65
N LEU A 58 -9.36 -8.02 -2.10
CA LEU A 58 -8.42 -7.60 -3.13
C LEU A 58 -6.97 -7.87 -2.72
N ALA A 59 -6.59 -7.58 -1.46
CA ALA A 59 -5.24 -7.88 -0.97
C ALA A 59 -4.94 -9.40 -0.99
N VAL A 60 -5.92 -10.24 -0.65
CA VAL A 60 -5.79 -11.71 -0.77
C VAL A 60 -5.58 -12.11 -2.23
N GLU A 61 -6.43 -11.61 -3.14
CA GLU A 61 -6.33 -11.92 -4.58
C GLU A 61 -4.98 -11.47 -5.16
N LEU A 62 -4.49 -10.29 -4.79
CA LEU A 62 -3.20 -9.77 -5.26
C LEU A 62 -2.03 -10.66 -4.81
N ARG A 63 -2.05 -11.14 -3.56
CA ARG A 63 -0.98 -11.96 -2.99
C ARG A 63 -1.04 -13.41 -3.43
N ASP A 64 -2.20 -14.05 -3.27
CA ASP A 64 -2.35 -15.51 -3.34
C ASP A 64 -2.64 -16.00 -4.77
N HIS A 65 -3.32 -15.18 -5.59
CA HIS A 65 -3.69 -15.56 -6.96
C HIS A 65 -2.94 -14.78 -8.03
N ALA A 66 -2.87 -13.45 -7.94
CA ALA A 66 -2.20 -12.61 -8.94
C ALA A 66 -0.68 -12.65 -8.79
N GLY A 67 -0.15 -12.78 -7.57
CA GLY A 67 1.28 -12.72 -7.30
C GLY A 67 1.88 -11.33 -7.55
N ASP A 68 1.06 -10.27 -7.45
CA ASP A 68 1.49 -8.88 -7.52
C ASP A 68 1.73 -8.36 -6.10
N LEU A 69 2.95 -8.61 -5.60
CA LEU A 69 3.36 -8.23 -4.25
C LEU A 69 3.56 -6.72 -4.12
N PHE A 70 3.87 -6.03 -5.23
CA PHE A 70 3.98 -4.58 -5.27
C PHE A 70 2.63 -3.91 -4.99
N ALA A 71 1.58 -4.27 -5.73
CA ALA A 71 0.24 -3.75 -5.50
C ALA A 71 -0.35 -4.24 -4.16
N PHE A 72 -0.13 -5.51 -3.79
CA PHE A 72 -0.51 -6.03 -2.46
C PHE A 72 0.04 -5.13 -1.34
N SER A 73 1.32 -4.77 -1.40
CA SER A 73 1.94 -3.93 -0.37
C SER A 73 1.34 -2.51 -0.33
N ALA A 74 0.92 -1.96 -1.49
CA ALA A 74 0.26 -0.66 -1.54
C ALA A 74 -1.12 -0.69 -0.88
N VAL A 75 -1.92 -1.73 -1.16
CA VAL A 75 -3.23 -1.96 -0.52
C VAL A 75 -3.06 -2.14 0.98
N MET A 76 -2.10 -2.97 1.40
CA MET A 76 -1.84 -3.21 2.81
C MET A 76 -1.34 -1.95 3.54
N LYS A 77 -0.50 -1.14 2.89
CA LYS A 77 -0.06 0.16 3.43
C LYS A 77 -1.25 1.09 3.66
N ALA A 78 -2.24 1.11 2.76
CA ALA A 78 -3.44 1.92 2.93
C ALA A 78 -4.25 1.47 4.17
N LEU A 79 -4.42 0.16 4.36
CA LEU A 79 -5.13 -0.41 5.50
C LEU A 79 -4.43 -0.15 6.85
N THR A 80 -3.13 0.13 6.84
CA THR A 80 -2.33 0.44 8.03
C THR A 80 -2.05 1.93 8.22
N LEU A 81 -2.52 2.80 7.32
CA LEU A 81 -2.44 4.24 7.52
C LEU A 81 -3.13 4.63 8.82
N PRO A 82 -2.56 5.56 9.62
CA PRO A 82 -3.17 6.01 10.88
C PRO A 82 -4.62 6.45 10.72
N GLN A 83 -4.94 7.11 9.61
CA GLN A 83 -6.27 7.62 9.28
C GLN A 83 -7.30 6.52 9.03
N VAL A 84 -6.87 5.35 8.55
CA VAL A 84 -7.74 4.19 8.31
C VAL A 84 -7.77 3.30 9.55
N ALA A 85 -6.61 3.05 10.17
CA ALA A 85 -6.47 2.19 11.34
C ALA A 85 -7.25 2.70 12.57
N ARG A 86 -7.46 4.02 12.68
CA ARG A 86 -8.22 4.64 13.79
C ARG A 86 -9.74 4.53 13.71
N LEU A 87 -10.31 4.02 12.60
CA LEU A 87 -11.76 3.95 12.38
C LEU A 87 -12.38 2.80 13.19
N GLU A 88 -12.37 2.93 14.52
CA GLU A 88 -12.78 1.88 15.46
C GLU A 88 -14.17 1.29 15.15
N GLN A 89 -15.15 2.14 14.83
CA GLN A 89 -16.52 1.68 14.55
C GLN A 89 -16.56 0.88 13.25
N THR A 90 -15.83 1.32 12.23
CA THR A 90 -15.70 0.59 10.96
C THR A 90 -15.03 -0.77 11.15
N TRP A 91 -13.92 -0.82 11.90
CA TRP A 91 -13.22 -2.08 12.17
C TRP A 91 -14.04 -3.04 13.03
N GLN A 92 -14.81 -2.53 13.99
CA GLN A 92 -15.76 -3.33 14.78
C GLN A 92 -16.89 -3.88 13.90
N ALA A 93 -17.47 -3.04 13.04
CA ALA A 93 -18.49 -3.48 12.08
C ALA A 93 -17.95 -4.56 11.12
N LEU A 94 -16.71 -4.41 10.63
CA LEU A 94 -16.04 -5.45 9.83
C LEU A 94 -15.92 -6.76 10.62
N GLN A 95 -15.52 -6.72 11.89
CA GLN A 95 -15.39 -7.92 12.73
C GLN A 95 -16.73 -8.63 12.94
N GLN A 96 -17.82 -7.87 13.08
CA GLN A 96 -19.17 -8.41 13.29
C GLN A 96 -19.79 -8.95 12.00
N LEU A 97 -19.66 -8.22 10.88
CA LEU A 97 -20.31 -8.55 9.61
C LEU A 97 -19.46 -9.50 8.73
N HIS A 98 -18.14 -9.40 8.84
CA HIS A 98 -17.16 -10.08 7.96
C HIS A 98 -15.97 -10.62 8.77
N THR A 99 -16.26 -11.40 9.82
CA THR A 99 -15.27 -11.92 10.79
C THR A 99 -14.06 -12.59 10.13
N GLN A 100 -14.30 -13.39 9.08
CA GLN A 100 -13.22 -14.08 8.38
C GLN A 100 -12.21 -13.12 7.75
N SER A 101 -12.67 -12.02 7.14
CA SER A 101 -11.77 -11.00 6.57
C SER A 101 -10.98 -10.27 7.64
N ALA A 102 -11.60 -9.97 8.79
CA ALA A 102 -10.90 -9.38 9.92
C ALA A 102 -9.78 -10.30 10.44
N ILE A 103 -10.04 -11.62 10.55
CA ILE A 103 -9.04 -12.62 10.93
C ILE A 103 -7.93 -12.70 9.88
N THR A 104 -8.27 -12.83 8.59
CA THR A 104 -7.30 -12.88 7.49
C THR A 104 -6.39 -11.67 7.49
N PHE A 105 -6.93 -10.46 7.63
CA PHE A 105 -6.14 -9.23 7.71
C PHE A 105 -5.13 -9.27 8.87
N GLN A 106 -5.58 -9.61 10.09
CA GLN A 106 -4.73 -9.56 11.29
C GLN A 106 -3.72 -10.72 11.37
N LYS A 107 -4.13 -11.93 11.00
CA LYS A 107 -3.36 -13.15 11.23
C LYS A 107 -2.56 -13.61 10.02
N GLN A 108 -2.91 -13.15 8.81
CA GLN A 108 -2.23 -13.59 7.59
C GLN A 108 -1.62 -12.43 6.82
N LEU A 109 -2.39 -11.39 6.49
CA LEU A 109 -1.91 -10.33 5.61
C LEU A 109 -0.88 -9.43 6.30
N LYS A 110 -1.11 -9.00 7.55
CA LYS A 110 -0.16 -8.17 8.31
C LYS A 110 1.20 -8.85 8.53
N PRO A 111 1.28 -10.10 9.03
CA PRO A 111 2.56 -10.81 9.14
C PRO A 111 3.24 -10.96 7.78
N ALA A 112 2.50 -11.31 6.72
CA ALA A 112 3.07 -11.44 5.39
C ALA A 112 3.69 -10.13 4.87
N LEU A 113 3.01 -8.99 5.03
CA LEU A 113 3.59 -7.69 4.66
C LEU A 113 4.88 -7.41 5.45
N ARG A 114 4.87 -7.64 6.76
CA ARG A 114 6.06 -7.42 7.60
C ARG A 114 7.24 -8.27 7.14
N ASP A 115 7.01 -9.55 6.87
CA ASP A 115 8.06 -10.48 6.45
C ASP A 115 8.61 -10.11 5.06
N LEU A 116 7.76 -9.57 4.17
CA LEU A 116 8.16 -8.99 2.88
C LEU A 116 8.96 -7.69 3.02
N ASP A 117 8.50 -6.73 3.84
CA ASP A 117 9.19 -5.46 4.09
C ASP A 117 10.59 -5.66 4.67
N GLU A 118 10.74 -6.69 5.48
CA GLU A 118 12.00 -7.10 6.07
C GLU A 118 12.83 -8.02 5.14
N CYS A 119 12.27 -8.49 4.03
CA CYS A 119 12.92 -9.45 3.14
C CYS A 119 13.44 -10.70 3.88
N PHE A 120 12.73 -11.16 4.92
CA PHE A 120 13.15 -12.35 5.71
C PHE A 120 13.04 -13.64 4.89
N ALA A 121 11.96 -13.77 4.11
CA ALA A 121 11.74 -14.89 3.23
C ALA A 121 11.05 -14.39 1.95
N LEU A 122 11.66 -14.71 0.81
CA LEU A 122 11.08 -14.39 -0.49
C LEU A 122 10.15 -15.54 -0.91
N PRO A 123 8.93 -15.24 -1.38
CA PRO A 123 8.08 -16.27 -1.97
C PRO A 123 8.76 -16.92 -3.18
N PRO A 124 8.39 -18.16 -3.53
CA PRO A 124 8.91 -18.82 -4.73
C PRO A 124 8.67 -17.95 -5.97
N ALA A 125 9.71 -17.79 -6.80
CA ALA A 125 9.62 -16.94 -7.99
C ALA A 125 8.58 -17.45 -9.01
N SER A 126 8.17 -18.72 -8.95
CA SER A 126 7.09 -19.30 -9.77
C SER A 126 5.72 -18.70 -9.49
N ASP A 127 5.50 -18.20 -8.28
CA ASP A 127 4.17 -17.76 -7.83
C ASP A 127 4.00 -16.24 -7.97
N VAL A 128 5.12 -15.55 -8.20
CA VAL A 128 5.23 -14.09 -8.21
C VAL A 128 5.29 -13.55 -9.63
N VAL A 129 4.40 -12.60 -9.93
CA VAL A 129 4.37 -11.83 -11.17
C VAL A 129 5.11 -10.50 -11.00
N VAL A 130 4.81 -9.76 -9.94
CA VAL A 130 5.54 -8.54 -9.58
C VAL A 130 6.10 -8.69 -8.16
N PRO A 131 7.43 -8.71 -7.97
CA PRO A 131 8.02 -8.85 -6.65
C PRO A 131 7.79 -7.62 -5.76
N HIS A 132 7.96 -7.79 -4.45
CA HIS A 132 7.89 -6.67 -3.49
C HIS A 132 9.16 -5.81 -3.58
N ILE A 133 9.18 -4.90 -4.53
CA ILE A 133 10.36 -4.08 -4.84
C ILE A 133 10.52 -2.85 -3.93
N VAL A 134 9.51 -2.46 -3.16
CA VAL A 134 9.51 -1.20 -2.39
C VAL A 134 10.70 -1.05 -1.44
N PRO A 135 11.13 -2.08 -0.67
CA PRO A 135 12.32 -1.99 0.18
C PRO A 135 13.59 -1.72 -0.63
N VAL A 136 13.71 -2.33 -1.81
CA VAL A 136 14.83 -2.11 -2.75
C VAL A 136 14.82 -0.67 -3.26
N LEU A 137 13.65 -0.19 -3.71
CA LEU A 137 13.51 1.17 -4.23
C LEU A 137 13.95 2.22 -3.20
N ARG A 138 13.45 2.10 -1.96
CA ARG A 138 13.78 3.02 -0.86
C ARG A 138 15.26 2.98 -0.48
N ALA A 139 15.81 1.78 -0.30
CA ALA A 139 17.23 1.61 0.03
C ALA A 139 18.15 2.22 -1.04
N MET A 140 17.82 2.07 -2.33
CA MET A 140 18.62 2.61 -3.42
C MET A 140 18.49 4.12 -3.62
N GLU A 141 17.39 4.73 -3.20
CA GLU A 141 17.23 6.20 -3.19
C GLU A 141 17.72 6.85 -1.89
N GLY A 142 18.26 6.06 -0.94
CA GLY A 142 18.74 6.56 0.35
C GLY A 142 17.63 6.93 1.33
N GLU A 143 16.41 6.44 1.09
CA GLU A 143 15.28 6.53 2.02
C GLU A 143 15.35 5.33 2.98
N ASP A 144 16.06 5.46 4.10
CA ASP A 144 16.02 4.44 5.15
C ASP A 144 15.41 5.00 6.43
N ASP A 145 14.16 4.58 6.70
CA ASP A 145 13.43 4.91 7.93
C ASP A 145 13.58 3.82 9.00
N ALA A 146 14.41 2.78 8.77
CA ALA A 146 14.61 1.72 9.75
C ALA A 146 15.50 2.21 10.88
N GLY A 147 14.90 2.84 11.88
CA GLY A 147 15.53 2.98 13.18
C GLY A 147 15.97 1.61 13.72
N GLY A 148 17.01 1.60 14.55
CA GLY A 148 17.58 0.37 15.08
C GLY A 148 19.07 0.52 15.33
N THR A 149 19.71 -0.57 15.75
CA THR A 149 21.16 -0.61 15.85
C THR A 149 21.81 -0.64 14.47
N MET A 150 23.10 -0.29 14.39
CA MET A 150 23.87 -0.37 13.16
C MET A 150 23.91 -1.80 12.59
N GLU A 151 24.00 -2.80 13.46
CA GLU A 151 24.05 -4.22 13.08
C GLU A 151 22.73 -4.68 12.42
N GLU A 152 21.59 -4.33 13.02
CA GLU A 152 20.26 -4.63 12.48
C GLU A 152 20.04 -3.94 11.13
N SER A 153 20.49 -2.69 11.01
CA SER A 153 20.39 -1.90 9.77
C SER A 153 21.22 -2.52 8.65
N CYS A 154 22.47 -2.90 8.93
CA CYS A 154 23.34 -3.59 7.98
C CYS A 154 22.78 -4.96 7.56
N ALA A 155 22.25 -5.74 8.51
CA ALA A 155 21.65 -7.04 8.22
C ALA A 155 20.39 -6.89 7.35
N ARG A 156 19.56 -5.88 7.60
CA ARG A 156 18.41 -5.54 6.76
C ARG A 156 18.83 -5.11 5.36
N LEU A 157 19.80 -4.21 5.25
CA LEU A 157 20.32 -3.77 3.94
C LEU A 157 20.85 -4.95 3.12
N LEU A 158 21.59 -5.88 3.74
CA LEU A 158 22.07 -7.08 3.06
C LEU A 158 20.92 -7.94 2.52
N ARG A 159 19.86 -8.16 3.31
CA ARG A 159 18.65 -8.89 2.86
C ARG A 159 17.98 -8.20 1.68
N VAL A 160 17.82 -6.88 1.74
CA VAL A 160 17.22 -6.08 0.66
C VAL A 160 18.05 -6.18 -0.63
N LEU A 161 19.38 -6.08 -0.54
CA LEU A 161 20.26 -6.21 -1.71
C LEU A 161 20.28 -7.63 -2.29
N GLN A 162 20.20 -8.66 -1.43
CA GLN A 162 20.02 -10.05 -1.87
C GLN A 162 18.70 -10.26 -2.58
N ALA A 163 17.61 -9.65 -2.08
CA ALA A 163 16.32 -9.67 -2.75
C ALA A 163 16.36 -8.98 -4.12
N ALA A 164 16.98 -7.80 -4.20
CA ALA A 164 17.18 -7.09 -5.47
C ALA A 164 17.91 -7.95 -6.51
N ARG A 165 19.00 -8.62 -6.11
CA ARG A 165 19.73 -9.56 -6.96
C ARG A 165 18.85 -10.74 -7.42
N SER A 166 18.04 -11.29 -6.52
CA SER A 166 17.13 -12.39 -6.84
C SER A 166 16.06 -11.97 -7.85
N TYR A 167 15.44 -10.80 -7.67
CA TYR A 167 14.42 -10.28 -8.60
C TYR A 167 14.99 -10.03 -9.99
N ALA A 168 16.19 -9.43 -10.09
CA ALA A 168 16.86 -9.24 -11.36
C ALA A 168 17.23 -10.57 -12.04
N ALA A 169 17.74 -11.54 -11.27
CA ALA A 169 18.09 -12.86 -11.79
C ALA A 169 16.87 -13.64 -12.31
N ASN A 170 15.69 -13.43 -11.73
CA ASN A 170 14.44 -14.11 -12.10
C ASN A 170 13.52 -13.25 -12.98
N ALA A 171 14.02 -12.17 -13.58
CA ALA A 171 13.19 -11.22 -14.32
C ALA A 171 12.40 -11.86 -15.48
N GLU A 172 13.02 -12.76 -16.24
CA GLU A 172 12.35 -13.48 -17.34
C GLU A 172 11.25 -14.44 -16.82
N LEU A 173 11.42 -15.00 -15.62
CA LEU A 173 10.40 -15.85 -15.00
C LEU A 173 9.19 -15.02 -14.55
N HIS A 174 9.42 -13.88 -13.91
CA HIS A 174 8.34 -12.95 -13.52
C HIS A 174 7.53 -12.48 -14.74
N GLN A 175 8.22 -12.18 -15.86
CA GLN A 175 7.57 -11.84 -17.11
C GLN A 175 6.69 -12.99 -17.63
N LYS A 176 7.21 -14.22 -17.69
CA LYS A 176 6.44 -15.40 -18.13
C LYS A 176 5.23 -15.67 -17.24
N ASN A 177 5.38 -15.50 -15.92
CA ASN A 177 4.26 -15.64 -14.99
C ASN A 177 3.18 -14.59 -15.29
N ALA A 178 3.57 -13.35 -15.60
CA ALA A 178 2.64 -12.28 -15.98
C ALA A 178 1.87 -12.65 -17.26
N GLU A 179 2.60 -13.08 -18.29
CA GLU A 179 2.05 -13.48 -19.59
C GLU A 179 1.05 -14.63 -19.41
N ASN A 180 1.40 -15.66 -18.64
CA ASN A 180 0.52 -16.79 -18.36
C ASN A 180 -0.74 -16.39 -17.58
N LYS A 181 -0.61 -15.53 -16.56
CA LYS A 181 -1.78 -15.10 -15.77
C LYS A 181 -2.72 -14.16 -16.53
N LEU A 182 -2.19 -13.44 -17.52
CA LEU A 182 -2.95 -12.50 -18.35
C LEU A 182 -3.40 -13.11 -19.69
N GLU A 183 -3.12 -14.39 -19.94
CA GLU A 183 -3.55 -15.08 -21.16
C GLU A 183 -5.08 -15.04 -21.30
N GLY A 184 -5.57 -14.51 -22.42
CA GLY A 184 -7.00 -14.36 -22.68
C GLY A 184 -7.70 -13.25 -21.87
N HIS A 185 -6.97 -12.49 -21.03
CA HIS A 185 -7.54 -11.37 -20.30
C HIS A 185 -7.83 -10.19 -21.24
N THR A 186 -9.06 -9.67 -21.18
CA THR A 186 -9.44 -8.43 -21.86
C THR A 186 -9.58 -7.33 -20.82
N ALA A 187 -8.65 -6.37 -20.85
CA ALA A 187 -8.69 -5.24 -19.94
C ALA A 187 -9.84 -4.29 -20.29
N LEU A 188 -10.55 -3.82 -19.25
CA LEU A 188 -11.54 -2.75 -19.39
C LEU A 188 -10.79 -1.41 -19.56
N PRO A 189 -10.99 -0.66 -20.65
CA PRO A 189 -10.24 0.57 -20.93
C PRO A 189 -10.34 1.61 -19.81
N GLU A 190 -11.54 1.79 -19.24
CA GLU A 190 -11.80 2.76 -18.17
C GLU A 190 -11.05 2.38 -16.89
N LEU A 191 -10.97 1.08 -16.60
CA LEU A 191 -10.22 0.58 -15.44
C LEU A 191 -8.71 0.70 -15.68
N GLY A 192 -8.27 0.47 -16.92
CA GLY A 192 -6.90 0.69 -17.35
C GLY A 192 -6.45 2.14 -17.13
N GLU A 193 -7.28 3.12 -17.51
CA GLU A 193 -7.02 4.54 -17.26
C GLU A 193 -7.03 4.88 -15.78
N ALA A 194 -8.00 4.36 -15.01
CA ALA A 194 -8.10 4.62 -13.57
C ALA A 194 -6.84 4.20 -12.79
N PHE A 195 -6.15 3.13 -13.24
CA PHE A 195 -4.91 2.66 -12.64
C PHE A 195 -3.63 3.27 -13.26
N GLN A 196 -3.74 4.27 -14.13
CA GLN A 196 -2.58 5.05 -14.57
C GLN A 196 -2.13 6.02 -13.47
N THR A 197 -0.81 6.16 -13.32
CA THR A 197 -0.20 7.05 -12.32
C THR A 197 -0.57 8.51 -12.61
N GLU A 198 -0.55 8.89 -13.90
CA GLU A 198 -0.88 10.23 -14.39
C GLU A 198 -2.34 10.60 -14.11
N PHE A 199 -3.25 9.63 -14.27
CA PHE A 199 -4.65 9.81 -13.91
C PHE A 199 -4.80 10.07 -12.42
N SER A 200 -4.18 9.23 -11.58
CA SER A 200 -4.21 9.36 -10.11
C SER A 200 -3.63 10.69 -9.63
N LEU A 201 -2.51 11.14 -10.22
CA LEU A 201 -1.91 12.45 -9.93
C LEU A 201 -2.90 13.60 -10.19
N ARG A 202 -3.57 13.57 -11.34
CA ARG A 202 -4.56 14.59 -11.69
C ARG A 202 -5.82 14.49 -10.84
N LEU A 203 -6.24 13.28 -10.49
CA LEU A 203 -7.40 13.05 -9.64
C LEU A 203 -7.21 13.65 -8.24
N PHE A 204 -6.05 13.43 -7.61
CA PHE A 204 -5.82 13.87 -6.23
C PHE A 204 -5.43 15.34 -6.10
N TRP A 205 -4.66 15.89 -7.05
CA TRP A 205 -4.14 17.26 -6.93
C TRP A 205 -4.55 18.20 -8.07
N GLY A 206 -5.33 17.73 -9.04
CA GLY A 206 -5.68 18.52 -10.23
C GLY A 206 -4.49 18.76 -11.16
N SER A 207 -4.74 19.38 -12.30
CA SER A 207 -3.71 19.62 -13.33
C SER A 207 -2.54 20.49 -12.86
N LYS A 208 -2.83 21.51 -12.05
CA LYS A 208 -1.80 22.42 -11.49
C LYS A 208 -1.10 21.84 -10.26
N GLY A 209 -1.84 21.13 -9.40
CA GLY A 209 -1.26 20.56 -8.19
C GLY A 209 -0.40 19.34 -8.47
N ALA A 210 -0.67 18.59 -9.55
CA ALA A 210 0.12 17.44 -9.96
C ALA A 210 1.60 17.76 -10.27
N THR A 211 1.91 19.01 -10.65
CA THR A 211 3.30 19.44 -10.94
C THR A 211 4.05 19.96 -9.71
N VAL A 212 3.40 20.01 -8.54
CA VAL A 212 4.01 20.45 -7.28
C VAL A 212 4.95 19.35 -6.76
N GLU A 213 5.97 19.77 -5.99
CA GLU A 213 6.92 18.87 -5.35
C GLU A 213 6.20 17.75 -4.57
N GLN A 214 6.68 16.51 -4.75
CA GLN A 214 6.11 15.31 -4.17
C GLN A 214 5.91 15.43 -2.65
N LYS A 215 6.93 15.93 -1.92
CA LYS A 215 6.89 16.09 -0.47
C LYS A 215 5.76 17.01 -0.01
N GLU A 216 5.52 18.10 -0.73
CA GLU A 216 4.42 19.02 -0.43
C GLU A 216 3.06 18.40 -0.77
N ARG A 217 2.95 17.72 -1.92
CA ARG A 217 1.74 16.98 -2.32
C ARG A 217 1.32 15.98 -1.25
N TYR A 218 2.25 15.16 -0.78
CA TYR A 218 2.00 14.11 0.21
C TYR A 218 1.61 14.69 1.56
N ARG A 219 2.33 15.73 2.02
CA ARG A 219 2.01 16.42 3.28
C ARG A 219 0.60 17.00 3.27
N LYS A 220 0.20 17.68 2.19
CA LYS A 220 -1.16 18.25 2.07
C LYS A 220 -2.21 17.15 2.04
N PHE A 221 -1.95 16.07 1.33
CA PHE A 221 -2.92 14.98 1.21
C PHE A 221 -3.11 14.21 2.52
N ASP A 222 -2.03 14.01 3.29
CA ASP A 222 -2.09 13.43 4.64
C ASP A 222 -3.01 14.23 5.59
N GLN A 223 -2.96 15.56 5.51
CA GLN A 223 -3.88 16.44 6.24
C GLN A 223 -5.34 16.25 5.79
N ILE A 224 -5.58 16.12 4.49
CA ILE A 224 -6.91 15.85 3.93
C ILE A 224 -7.45 14.52 4.47
N LEU A 225 -6.67 13.44 4.38
CA LEU A 225 -7.07 12.13 4.90
C LEU A 225 -7.38 12.19 6.40
N SER A 226 -6.59 12.95 7.17
CA SER A 226 -6.80 13.11 8.62
C SER A 226 -8.11 13.81 8.92
N VAL A 227 -8.46 14.87 8.17
CA VAL A 227 -9.75 15.56 8.29
C VAL A 227 -10.92 14.67 7.88
N LEU A 228 -10.79 13.90 6.78
CA LEU A 228 -11.83 12.97 6.35
C LEU A 228 -12.08 11.88 7.40
N SER A 229 -11.01 11.28 7.93
CA SER A 229 -11.07 10.29 9.00
C SER A 229 -11.77 10.83 10.25
N GLN A 230 -11.40 12.04 10.69
CA GLN A 230 -12.05 12.71 11.83
C GLN A 230 -13.52 13.04 11.58
N LYS A 231 -13.90 13.39 10.34
CA LYS A 231 -15.30 13.63 9.99
C LYS A 231 -16.14 12.35 10.02
N LEU A 232 -15.58 11.22 9.59
CA LEU A 232 -16.26 9.93 9.61
C LEU A 232 -16.41 9.39 11.03
N GLU A 233 -15.35 9.45 11.83
CA GLU A 233 -15.33 8.97 13.20
C GLU A 233 -14.60 9.98 14.12
N PRO A 234 -15.34 10.97 14.67
CA PRO A 234 -14.78 11.98 15.55
C PRO A 234 -14.15 11.36 16.79
N GLU A 235 -13.04 11.93 17.27
CA GLU A 235 -12.49 11.54 18.57
C GLU A 235 -13.53 11.83 19.64
N ARG A 236 -13.90 10.81 20.43
CA ARG A 236 -14.76 11.03 21.58
C ARG A 236 -14.01 11.93 22.55
N ASP A 237 -14.54 13.12 22.74
CA ASP A 237 -14.06 14.11 23.70
C ASP A 237 -14.10 13.49 25.11
N ARG A 238 -12.99 12.88 25.55
CA ARG A 238 -12.87 12.22 26.87
C ARG A 238 -13.17 13.19 28.02
N SER A 239 -13.10 14.50 27.75
CA SER A 239 -13.47 15.60 28.64
C SER A 239 -14.97 15.61 29.00
N ARG A 240 -15.86 15.22 28.08
CA ARG A 240 -17.32 15.25 28.30
C ARG A 240 -17.85 14.10 29.16
N LEU A 241 -17.11 13.00 29.23
CA LEU A 241 -17.46 11.86 30.10
C LEU A 241 -17.15 12.17 31.57
N VAL A 242 -16.12 12.97 31.86
CA VAL A 242 -15.81 13.38 33.24
C VAL A 242 -16.83 14.40 33.75
N SER A 243 -17.30 15.32 32.91
CA SER A 243 -18.35 16.27 33.29
C SER A 243 -19.74 15.62 33.48
N SER A 244 -20.02 14.50 32.83
CA SER A 244 -21.30 13.78 33.01
C SER A 244 -21.32 12.90 34.26
N VAL A 245 -20.15 12.49 34.79
CA VAL A 245 -20.04 11.69 36.02
C VAL A 245 -20.04 12.56 37.28
N TYR A 246 -19.62 13.83 37.16
CA TYR A 246 -19.56 14.78 38.28
C TYR A 246 -20.59 15.92 38.22
N GLY A 247 -21.49 15.93 37.23
CA GLY A 247 -22.42 17.03 36.96
C GLY A 247 -23.85 16.88 37.49
N ALA A 248 -24.07 16.16 38.58
CA ALA A 248 -25.38 16.02 39.21
C ALA A 248 -25.29 15.99 40.75
N VAL A 249 -24.63 16.97 41.35
CA VAL A 249 -24.90 17.39 42.74
C VAL A 249 -24.68 18.89 42.80
N TYR A 250 -25.77 19.65 42.79
CA TYR A 250 -26.14 20.74 43.72
C TYR A 250 -27.39 21.44 43.19
#